data_AF-A0AAJ1UC26-F1
#
_entry.id   AF-A0AAJ1UC26-F1
#
_cell.length_a   1.000
_cell.length_b   1.000
_cell.length_c   1.000
_cell.angle_alpha   90.00
_cell.angle_beta   90.00
_cell.angle_gamma   90.00
#
_symmetry.space_group_name_H-M   'P 1'
#
loop_
_entity.id
_entity.type
_entity.pdbx_description
1 polymer ?
#
loop_
_entity_poly.entity_id
_entity_poly.type
_entity_poly.pdbx_seq_one_letter_code
_entity_poly.pdbx_strand_id
1 'polypeptide(L)'
;MRNFILLAAILSLAACGGYRKAARDVGPDRTTVIRVKPQPSAPGTTTAAIVPIRTASGPISRACMASDRKARSTTRCGCIQAVANDMLSSSDQRLAVSFYDDPHKAQVIRQSDNPRHETFWKAYSSYAEAAATACSGA
;
A
#
# COMPACT_ATOMS: atom_id res chain seq x y z
N MET A 1 -2.12 37.61 12.75
CA MET A 1 -2.65 37.68 14.13
C MET A 1 -4.17 37.52 14.12
N ARG A 2 -4.66 36.28 14.09
CA ARG A 2 -5.99 35.82 14.53
C ARG A 2 -6.13 34.41 13.99
N ASN A 3 -5.95 33.43 14.87
CA ASN A 3 -6.46 32.05 14.81
C ASN A 3 -5.77 31.17 15.88
N PHE A 4 -5.51 31.74 17.07
CA PHE A 4 -4.93 31.03 18.22
C PHE A 4 -5.99 30.58 19.25
N ILE A 5 -7.30 30.73 18.96
CA ILE A 5 -8.38 30.46 19.93
C ILE A 5 -8.93 29.01 19.83
N LEU A 6 -8.44 28.17 18.92
CA LEU A 6 -8.86 26.76 18.81
C LEU A 6 -7.87 25.75 19.44
N LEU A 7 -7.04 26.21 20.38
CA LEU A 7 -6.02 25.39 21.08
C LEU A 7 -6.40 24.99 22.52
N ALA A 8 -7.69 24.90 22.87
CA ALA A 8 -8.10 24.69 24.27
C ALA A 8 -9.20 23.64 24.50
N ALA A 9 -9.35 22.60 23.66
CA ALA A 9 -10.45 21.65 23.85
C ALA A 9 -10.17 20.16 23.62
N ILE A 10 -8.91 19.70 23.54
CA ILE A 10 -8.65 18.25 23.47
C ILE A 10 -7.39 17.88 24.27
N LEU A 11 -7.46 18.09 25.58
CA LEU A 11 -6.50 17.55 26.56
C LEU A 11 -7.24 16.69 27.61
N SER A 12 -8.02 15.72 27.14
CA SER A 12 -8.65 14.70 27.98
C SER A 12 -8.76 13.41 27.19
N LEU A 13 -7.78 12.52 27.32
CA LEU A 13 -7.92 11.05 27.42
C LEU A 13 -6.51 10.45 27.50
N ALA A 14 -5.82 10.75 28.59
CA ALA A 14 -4.75 9.89 29.07
C ALA A 14 -5.40 8.69 29.80
N ALA A 15 -4.76 7.53 29.65
CA ALA A 15 -4.94 6.30 30.45
C ALA A 15 -6.14 5.38 30.12
N CYS A 16 -5.92 4.48 29.16
CA CYS A 16 -6.15 3.04 29.32
C CYS A 16 -5.33 2.26 28.28
N GLY A 17 -4.00 2.47 28.27
CA GLY A 17 -3.06 1.76 27.41
C GLY A 17 -2.32 0.67 28.18
N GLY A 18 -2.96 -0.48 28.40
CA GLY A 18 -2.30 -1.66 28.95
C GLY A 18 -1.57 -2.44 27.86
N TYR A 19 -0.28 -2.20 27.67
CA TYR A 19 0.57 -3.04 26.81
C TYR A 19 0.96 -4.31 27.56
N ARG A 20 0.21 -5.41 27.37
CA ARG A 20 0.70 -6.73 27.75
C ARG A 20 1.76 -7.16 26.72
N LYS A 21 3.01 -7.27 27.16
CA LYS A 21 4.04 -8.05 26.44
C LYS A 21 3.56 -9.50 26.40
N ALA A 22 3.13 -9.97 25.24
CA ALA A 22 3.10 -11.40 24.95
C ALA A 22 4.54 -11.84 24.65
N ALA A 23 5.11 -12.66 25.54
CA ALA A 23 6.35 -13.37 25.29
C ALA A 23 6.18 -14.25 24.04
N ARG A 24 7.16 -14.20 23.14
CA ARG A 24 7.27 -15.14 22.02
C ARG A 24 7.98 -16.38 22.55
N ASP A 25 7.23 -17.41 22.86
CA ASP A 25 7.77 -18.76 22.95
C ASP A 25 7.83 -19.31 21.51
N VAL A 26 8.99 -19.13 20.86
CA VAL A 26 9.33 -19.85 19.64
C VAL A 26 9.77 -21.24 20.06
N GLY A 27 8.82 -22.18 20.11
CA GLY A 27 9.13 -23.60 20.18
C GLY A 27 9.59 -24.12 18.81
N PRO A 28 10.47 -25.13 18.75
CA PRO A 28 10.85 -25.75 17.49
C PRO A 28 9.64 -26.50 16.90
N ASP A 29 9.26 -26.13 15.67
CA ASP A 29 8.21 -26.79 14.90
C ASP A 29 8.63 -28.23 14.59
N ARG A 30 8.16 -29.14 15.45
CA ARG A 30 8.13 -30.57 15.17
C ARG A 30 7.10 -30.76 14.07
N THR A 31 7.56 -30.95 12.84
CA THR A 31 6.74 -31.37 11.70
C THR A 31 5.97 -32.64 12.08
N THR A 32 4.76 -32.45 12.58
CA THR A 32 3.85 -33.53 12.91
C THR A 32 3.01 -33.71 11.65
N VAL A 33 3.32 -34.76 10.88
CA VAL A 33 2.48 -35.15 9.75
C VAL A 33 1.16 -35.63 10.32
N ILE A 34 0.20 -34.71 10.48
CA ILE A 34 -1.15 -35.05 10.91
C ILE A 34 -1.79 -35.80 9.73
N ARG A 35 -2.05 -37.08 9.94
CA ARG A 35 -2.87 -37.90 9.05
C ARG A 35 -4.32 -37.42 9.19
N VAL A 36 -4.72 -36.48 8.34
CA VAL A 36 -6.11 -36.02 8.26
C VAL A 36 -6.97 -37.19 7.73
N LYS A 37 -7.98 -37.58 8.50
CA LYS A 37 -8.99 -38.55 8.08
C LYS A 37 -9.81 -37.93 6.94
N PRO A 38 -10.13 -38.65 5.84
CA PRO A 38 -10.93 -38.08 4.76
C PRO A 38 -12.30 -37.68 5.32
N GLN A 39 -12.57 -36.38 5.38
CA GLN A 39 -13.88 -35.85 5.77
C GLN A 39 -14.79 -35.85 4.53
N PRO A 40 -16.00 -36.42 4.59
CA PRO A 40 -16.97 -36.29 3.52
C PRO A 40 -17.36 -34.82 3.34
N SER A 41 -17.13 -34.31 2.13
CA SER A 41 -17.30 -32.93 1.73
C SER A 41 -18.76 -32.47 1.92
N ALA A 42 -19.00 -31.53 2.83
CA ALA A 42 -20.25 -30.81 2.88
C ALA A 42 -20.38 -29.90 1.62
N PRO A 43 -21.58 -29.77 1.02
CA PRO A 43 -21.82 -28.84 -0.07
C PRO A 43 -21.83 -27.40 0.48
N GLY A 44 -20.67 -26.77 0.49
CA GLY A 44 -20.51 -25.40 0.98
C GLY A 44 -19.06 -24.88 1.00
N THR A 45 -18.12 -25.56 0.32
CA THR A 45 -16.76 -25.02 0.19
C THR A 45 -16.76 -23.97 -0.90
N THR A 46 -16.91 -22.70 -0.54
CA THR A 46 -16.57 -21.60 -1.43
C THR A 46 -15.06 -21.60 -1.60
N THR A 47 -14.56 -22.36 -2.57
CA THR A 47 -13.16 -22.27 -3.00
C THR A 47 -12.93 -20.83 -3.44
N ALA A 48 -12.29 -20.03 -2.59
CA ALA A 48 -11.87 -18.69 -2.97
C ALA A 48 -10.95 -18.82 -4.19
N ALA A 49 -11.38 -18.27 -5.33
CA ALA A 49 -10.57 -18.26 -6.53
C ALA A 49 -9.29 -17.46 -6.24
N ILE A 50 -8.13 -18.09 -6.38
CA ILE A 50 -6.84 -17.41 -6.30
C ILE A 50 -6.70 -16.60 -7.60
N VAL A 51 -6.94 -15.29 -7.53
CA VAL A 51 -6.65 -14.40 -8.66
C VAL A 51 -5.17 -14.06 -8.64
N PRO A 52 -4.40 -14.40 -9.69
CA PRO A 52 -2.98 -14.10 -9.72
C PRO A 52 -2.75 -12.58 -9.77
N ILE A 53 -1.90 -12.08 -8.86
CA ILE A 53 -1.49 -10.67 -8.84
C ILE A 53 -0.60 -10.42 -10.06
N ARG A 54 -1.03 -9.53 -10.95
CA ARG A 54 -0.22 -9.12 -12.11
C ARG A 54 0.96 -8.28 -11.62
N THR A 55 2.16 -8.58 -12.11
CA THR A 55 3.37 -7.82 -11.79
C THR A 55 4.10 -7.41 -13.06
N ALA A 56 4.78 -6.25 -13.02
CA ALA A 56 5.58 -5.75 -14.12
C ALA A 56 6.85 -5.07 -13.59
N SER A 57 7.85 -4.95 -14.46
CA SER A 57 9.06 -4.15 -14.20
C SER A 57 8.97 -2.81 -14.89
N GLY A 58 9.56 -1.77 -14.31
CA GLY A 58 9.53 -0.44 -14.89
C GLY A 58 10.11 0.64 -13.98
N PRO A 59 9.91 1.92 -14.32
CA PRO A 59 10.46 3.05 -13.56
C PRO A 59 9.86 3.17 -12.15
N ILE A 60 8.54 2.98 -11.98
CA ILE A 60 7.89 3.02 -10.68
C ILE A 60 8.27 1.81 -9.82
N SER A 61 8.34 0.59 -10.36
CA SER A 61 8.75 -0.56 -9.55
C SER A 61 10.19 -0.40 -9.05
N ARG A 62 11.10 0.13 -9.87
CA ARG A 62 12.48 0.44 -9.47
C ARG A 62 12.53 1.50 -8.36
N ALA A 63 11.79 2.60 -8.49
CA ALA A 63 11.73 3.65 -7.47
C ALA A 63 11.11 3.14 -6.16
N CYS A 64 10.02 2.36 -6.25
CA CYS A 64 9.42 1.67 -5.12
C CYS A 64 10.43 0.76 -4.42
N MET A 65 11.20 -0.02 -5.19
CA MET A 65 12.22 -0.91 -4.67
C MET A 65 13.44 -0.18 -4.07
N ALA A 66 13.71 1.05 -4.48
CA ALA A 66 14.76 1.90 -3.92
C ALA A 66 14.31 2.67 -2.66
N SER A 67 13.01 2.84 -2.45
CA SER A 67 12.48 3.60 -1.32
C SER A 67 12.62 2.88 0.03
N ASP A 68 12.73 3.65 1.12
CA ASP A 68 12.80 3.14 2.50
C ASP A 68 11.44 2.70 3.08
N ARG A 69 10.43 2.48 2.23
CA ARG A 69 9.08 2.10 2.67
C ARG A 69 9.08 0.66 3.20
N LYS A 70 8.57 0.46 4.42
CA LYS A 70 8.52 -0.87 5.09
C LYS A 70 7.77 -1.94 4.29
N ALA A 71 6.69 -1.56 3.61
CA ALA A 71 5.82 -2.49 2.88
C ALA A 71 6.29 -2.74 1.43
N ARG A 72 7.59 -2.62 1.18
CA ARG A 72 8.25 -2.85 -0.11
C ARG A 72 8.54 -4.34 -0.27
N SER A 73 8.06 -4.91 -1.37
CA SER A 73 8.38 -6.27 -1.81
C SER A 73 8.43 -6.27 -3.34
N THR A 74 9.16 -7.22 -3.93
CA THR A 74 9.20 -7.37 -5.40
C THR A 74 7.81 -7.54 -5.98
N THR A 75 6.96 -8.35 -5.33
CA THR A 75 5.57 -8.59 -5.74
C THR A 75 4.74 -7.31 -5.67
N ARG A 76 4.79 -6.57 -4.57
CA ARG A 76 4.03 -5.32 -4.38
C ARG A 76 4.47 -4.22 -5.32
N CYS A 77 5.77 -3.95 -5.39
CA CYS A 77 6.30 -2.94 -6.30
C CYS A 77 6.05 -3.31 -7.77
N GLY A 78 6.07 -4.60 -8.10
CA GLY A 78 5.70 -5.08 -9.43
C GLY A 78 4.21 -4.91 -9.74
N CYS A 79 3.33 -5.18 -8.77
CA CYS A 79 1.89 -4.95 -8.89
C CYS A 79 1.57 -3.46 -9.12
N ILE A 80 2.18 -2.60 -8.31
CA ILE A 80 2.06 -1.15 -8.43
C ILE A 80 2.48 -0.67 -9.83
N GLN A 81 3.57 -1.21 -10.38
CA GLN A 81 3.99 -0.90 -11.76
C GLN A 81 3.03 -1.43 -12.82
N ALA A 82 2.45 -2.62 -12.65
CA ALA A 82 1.48 -3.15 -13.59
C ALA A 82 0.23 -2.26 -13.66
N VAL A 83 -0.30 -1.82 -12.51
CA VAL A 83 -1.41 -0.86 -12.46
C VAL A 83 -1.01 0.48 -13.08
N ALA A 84 0.22 0.94 -12.85
CA ALA A 84 0.72 2.17 -13.46
C ALA A 84 0.80 2.09 -14.99
N ASN A 85 1.14 0.93 -15.56
CA ASN A 85 1.19 0.76 -17.02
C ASN A 85 -0.20 0.84 -17.65
N ASP A 86 -1.24 0.43 -16.92
CA ASP A 86 -2.62 0.48 -17.40
C ASP A 86 -3.20 1.91 -17.30
N MET A 87 -2.71 2.73 -16.35
CA MET A 87 -3.39 3.98 -15.96
C MET A 87 -2.59 5.27 -16.17
N LEU A 88 -1.25 5.19 -16.23
CA LEU A 88 -0.37 6.35 -16.30
C LEU A 88 0.41 6.36 -17.62
N SER A 89 0.46 7.53 -18.25
CA SER A 89 1.35 7.75 -19.40
C SER A 89 2.83 7.64 -18.98
N SER A 90 3.73 7.46 -19.94
CA SER A 90 5.16 7.40 -19.63
C SER A 90 5.68 8.68 -18.96
N SER A 91 5.13 9.85 -19.31
CA SER A 91 5.45 11.13 -18.66
C SER A 91 4.94 11.19 -17.23
N ASP A 92 3.72 10.69 -16.99
CA ASP A 92 3.15 10.66 -15.63
C ASP A 92 3.95 9.70 -14.74
N GLN A 93 4.36 8.54 -15.27
CA GLN A 93 5.22 7.63 -14.52
C GLN A 93 6.55 8.27 -14.15
N ARG A 94 7.17 9.05 -15.03
CA ARG A 94 8.42 9.78 -14.71
C ARG A 94 8.21 10.83 -13.63
N LEU A 95 7.10 11.58 -13.68
CA LEU A 95 6.78 12.56 -12.64
C LEU A 95 6.49 11.85 -11.30
N ALA A 96 5.72 10.77 -11.31
CA ALA A 96 5.42 9.95 -10.14
C ALA A 96 6.68 9.34 -9.51
N VAL A 97 7.66 8.90 -10.32
CA VAL A 97 8.95 8.43 -9.80
C VAL A 97 9.64 9.48 -8.93
N SER A 98 9.59 10.75 -9.35
CA SER A 98 10.23 11.82 -8.56
C SER A 98 9.61 12.05 -7.18
N PHE A 99 8.40 11.52 -6.91
CA PHE A 99 7.79 11.57 -5.58
C PHE A 99 8.34 10.54 -4.60
N TYR A 100 9.00 9.49 -5.10
CA TYR A 100 9.68 8.53 -4.24
C TYR A 100 10.94 9.13 -3.62
N ASP A 101 11.67 9.93 -4.39
CA ASP A 101 12.88 10.63 -3.94
C ASP A 101 12.53 11.89 -3.12
N ASP A 102 11.53 12.65 -3.57
CA ASP A 102 11.03 13.85 -2.89
C ASP A 102 9.51 13.79 -2.66
N PRO A 103 9.07 13.30 -1.48
CA PRO A 103 7.65 13.29 -1.13
C PRO A 103 7.01 14.69 -1.06
N HIS A 104 7.79 15.76 -0.83
CA HIS A 104 7.26 17.12 -0.78
C HIS A 104 6.81 17.58 -2.18
N LYS A 105 7.47 17.12 -3.24
CA LYS A 105 7.08 17.42 -4.63
C LYS A 105 5.64 17.00 -4.94
N ALA A 106 5.13 15.92 -4.34
CA ALA A 106 3.73 15.54 -4.51
C ALA A 106 2.78 16.62 -3.97
N GLN A 107 3.13 17.30 -2.88
CA GLN A 107 2.33 18.41 -2.34
C GLN A 107 2.39 19.64 -3.25
N VAL A 108 3.57 19.97 -3.77
CA VAL A 108 3.75 21.08 -4.73
C VAL A 108 2.91 20.86 -5.98
N ILE A 109 2.96 19.66 -6.56
CA ILE A 109 2.19 19.31 -7.76
C ILE A 109 0.68 19.36 -7.49
N ARG A 110 0.23 18.84 -6.33
CA ARG A 110 -1.19 18.88 -5.94
C ARG A 110 -1.75 20.29 -5.79
N GLN A 111 -0.93 21.22 -5.31
CA GLN A 111 -1.35 22.61 -5.04
C GLN A 111 -1.08 23.55 -6.22
N SER A 112 -0.56 23.04 -7.33
CA SER A 112 -0.17 23.88 -8.46
C SER A 112 -1.38 24.24 -9.33
N ASP A 113 -1.46 25.51 -9.71
CA ASP A 113 -2.46 26.03 -10.68
C ASP A 113 -2.12 25.70 -12.15
N ASN A 114 -1.22 24.74 -12.41
CA ASN A 114 -0.83 24.37 -13.75
C ASN A 114 -1.79 23.31 -14.31
N PRO A 115 -2.47 23.52 -15.44
CA PRO A 115 -3.43 22.57 -16.00
C PRO A 115 -2.85 21.16 -16.26
N ARG A 116 -1.55 21.06 -16.56
CA ARG A 116 -0.87 19.77 -16.73
C ARG A 116 -0.71 19.04 -15.39
N HIS A 117 -0.44 19.77 -14.32
CA HIS A 117 -0.36 19.20 -12.98
C HIS A 117 -1.72 18.72 -12.49
N GLU A 118 -2.78 19.47 -12.77
CA GLU A 118 -4.16 19.05 -12.45
C GLU A 118 -4.53 17.76 -13.19
N THR A 119 -4.25 17.69 -14.49
CA THR A 119 -4.50 16.49 -15.31
C THR A 119 -3.73 15.28 -14.78
N PHE A 120 -2.42 15.47 -14.52
CA PHE A 120 -1.59 14.45 -13.90
C PHE A 120 -2.14 14.02 -12.53
N TRP A 121 -2.52 14.98 -11.68
CA TRP A 121 -2.97 14.70 -10.31
C TRP A 121 -4.25 13.87 -10.30
N LYS A 122 -5.17 14.14 -11.25
CA LYS A 122 -6.37 13.33 -11.45
C LYS A 122 -6.02 11.87 -11.80
N ALA A 123 -5.17 11.67 -12.82
CA ALA A 123 -4.74 10.33 -13.23
C ALA A 123 -3.97 9.60 -12.11
N TYR A 124 -3.04 10.29 -11.44
CA TYR A 124 -2.25 9.77 -10.34
C TYR A 124 -3.11 9.35 -9.15
N SER A 125 -4.13 10.14 -8.80
CA SER A 125 -5.05 9.81 -7.70
C SER A 125 -5.85 8.54 -8.00
N SER A 126 -6.42 8.44 -9.21
CA SER A 126 -7.13 7.22 -9.64
C SER A 126 -6.21 6.00 -9.67
N TYR A 127 -4.98 6.15 -10.15
CA TYR A 127 -3.95 5.12 -10.10
C TYR A 127 -3.65 4.67 -8.66
N ALA A 128 -3.49 5.61 -7.73
CA ALA A 128 -3.15 5.31 -6.34
C ALA A 128 -4.27 4.52 -5.65
N GLU A 129 -5.54 4.88 -5.89
CA GLU A 129 -6.72 4.17 -5.37
C GLU A 129 -6.81 2.74 -5.95
N ALA A 130 -6.62 2.60 -7.26
CA ALA A 130 -6.61 1.30 -7.93
C ALA A 130 -5.48 0.41 -7.42
N ALA A 131 -4.28 0.95 -7.27
CA ALA A 131 -3.12 0.23 -6.75
C ALA A 131 -3.30 -0.16 -5.28
N ALA A 132 -3.89 0.69 -4.45
CA ALA A 132 -4.18 0.38 -3.04
C ALA A 132 -5.13 -0.82 -2.93
N THR A 133 -6.16 -0.87 -3.77
CA THR A 133 -7.11 -1.98 -3.83
C THR A 133 -6.46 -3.24 -4.37
N ALA A 134 -5.88 -3.16 -5.56
CA ALA A 134 -5.36 -4.32 -6.30
C ALA A 134 -4.11 -4.96 -5.66
N CYS A 135 -3.27 -4.15 -5.01
CA CYS A 135 -1.97 -4.59 -4.48
C CYS A 135 -1.96 -4.68 -2.94
N SER A 136 -3.13 -4.81 -2.31
CA SER A 136 -3.27 -4.97 -0.86
C SER A 136 -2.76 -6.32 -0.34
N GLY A 137 -2.89 -7.38 -1.15
CA GLY A 137 -2.38 -8.73 -0.85
C GLY A 137 -1.01 -9.06 -1.47
N ALA A 138 -0.30 -8.05 -2.00
CA ALA A 138 0.99 -8.19 -2.68
C ALA A 138 2.21 -7.94 -1.76
#